data_AF-A0A3D1DRG3-F1
#
_entry.id   AF-A0A3D1DRG3-F1
#
_cell.length_a   1.000
_cell.length_b   1.000
_cell.length_c   1.000
_cell.angle_alpha   90.00
_cell.angle_beta   90.00
_cell.angle_gamma   90.00
#
_symmetry.space_group_name_H-M   'P 1'
#
loop_
_entity.id
_entity.type
_entity.pdbx_description
1 polymer ?
#
loop_
_entity_poly.entity_id
_entity_poly.type
_entity_poly.pdbx_seq_one_letter_code
_entity_poly.pdbx_strand_id
1 'polypeptide(L)' 'MLRRRFQVIAVLSLVLLGSLPPTAATAATAAATRPNVVLIMTDDQGYGDLACHGNKILKTPAIDQLHG' A
#
# COMPACT_ATOMS: atom_id res chain seq x y z
N MET A 1 27.71 51.14 19.10
CA MET A 1 27.35 49.92 19.88
C MET A 1 25.96 49.36 19.55
N LEU A 2 25.00 50.15 19.07
CA LEU A 2 23.63 49.71 18.77
C LEU A 2 23.49 48.75 17.57
N ARG A 3 24.31 48.91 16.52
CA ARG A 3 24.27 48.07 15.29
C ARG A 3 24.69 46.60 15.52
N ARG A 4 25.65 46.36 16.42
CA ARG A 4 26.09 45.00 16.82
C ARG A 4 25.02 44.25 17.61
N ARG A 5 24.21 44.95 18.41
CA ARG A 5 23.11 44.35 19.18
C ARG A 5 21.95 43.93 18.26
N PHE A 6 21.63 44.74 17.25
CA PHE A 6 20.62 44.40 16.24
C PHE A 6 21.03 43.20 15.38
N GLN A 7 22.29 43.10 14.95
CA GLN A 7 22.79 41.94 14.19
C GLN A 7 22.75 40.65 15.00
N VAL A 8 23.11 40.68 16.29
CA VAL A 8 23.07 39.49 17.15
C VAL A 8 21.64 39.00 17.36
N ILE A 9 20.67 39.92 17.57
CA ILE A 9 19.27 39.55 17.71
C ILE A 9 18.72 38.95 16.41
N ALA A 10 19.03 39.54 15.25
CA ALA A 10 18.58 39.02 13.95
C ALA A 10 19.13 37.61 13.64
N VAL A 11 20.40 37.35 13.99
CA VAL A 11 21.01 36.02 13.83
C VAL A 11 20.39 35.01 14.80
N LEU A 12 20.13 35.40 16.05
CA LEU A 12 19.44 34.52 17.01
C LEU A 12 18.04 34.14 16.54
N SER A 13 17.28 35.10 16.00
CA SER A 13 15.93 34.86 15.47
C SER A 13 15.95 33.92 14.26
N LEU A 14 16.96 34.04 13.39
CA LEU A 14 17.11 33.17 12.22
C LEU A 14 17.47 31.72 12.61
N VAL A 15 18.29 31.56 13.65
CA VAL A 15 18.63 30.23 14.21
C VAL A 15 17.41 29.58 14.89
N LEU A 16 16.55 30.37 15.55
CA LEU A 16 15.32 29.86 16.16
C LEU A 16 14.25 29.43 15.15
N LEU A 17 14.17 30.07 13.98
CA LEU A 17 13.21 29.66 12.93
C LEU A 17 13.66 28.41 12.16
N GLY A 18 14.96 28.10 12.14
CA GLY A 18 15.51 26.94 11.43
C GLY A 18 15.38 25.60 12.18
N SER A 19 14.93 25.60 13.44
CA SER A 19 14.89 24.41 14.30
C SER A 19 13.51 23.76 14.44
N LEU A 20 12.52 24.18 13.63
CA LEU A 20 11.22 23.53 13.59
C LEU A 20 11.40 22.09 13.06
N PRO A 21 11.13 21.05 13.87
CA PRO A 21 11.18 19.68 13.39
C PRO A 21 10.12 19.51 12.30
N PRO A 22 10.42 18.81 11.19
CA PRO A 22 9.41 18.47 10.21
C PRO A 22 8.31 17.69 10.95
N THR A 23 7.09 18.22 10.92
CA THR A 23 5.90 17.52 11.41
C THR A 23 5.86 16.18 10.72
N ALA A 24 6.17 15.11 11.47
CA ALA A 24 6.12 13.76 10.98
C ALA A 24 4.70 13.50 10.48
N ALA A 25 4.54 13.44 9.16
CA ALA A 25 3.30 13.00 8.54
C ALA A 25 3.00 11.63 9.14
N THR A 26 1.91 11.55 9.88
CA THR A 26 1.46 10.32 10.51
C THR A 26 1.08 9.40 9.36
N ALA A 27 1.99 8.51 8.98
CA ALA A 27 1.69 7.46 8.03
C ALA A 27 0.57 6.64 8.65
N ALA A 28 -0.65 6.80 8.14
CA ALA A 28 -1.77 5.97 8.50
C ALA A 28 -1.31 4.53 8.27
N THR A 29 -1.10 3.80 9.37
CA THR A 29 -0.75 2.40 9.30
C THR A 29 -1.99 1.73 8.72
N ALA A 30 -1.98 1.46 7.42
CA ALA A 30 -2.95 0.58 6.81
C ALA A 30 -2.79 -0.74 7.57
N ALA A 31 -3.68 -0.99 8.53
CA ALA A 31 -3.73 -2.26 9.22
C ALA A 31 -3.85 -3.29 8.10
N ALA A 32 -2.79 -4.07 7.88
CA ALA A 32 -2.78 -5.07 6.83
C ALA A 32 -3.95 -6.00 7.11
N THR A 33 -5.02 -5.84 6.34
CA THR A 33 -6.23 -6.65 6.47
C THR A 33 -5.76 -8.06 6.21
N ARG A 34 -5.77 -8.91 7.25
CA ARG A 34 -5.39 -10.30 7.10
C ARG A 34 -6.40 -10.93 6.13
N PRO A 35 -5.99 -11.32 4.92
CA PRO A 35 -6.92 -11.88 3.96
C PRO A 35 -7.43 -13.22 4.48
N ASN A 36 -8.69 -13.53 4.18
CA ASN A 36 -9.21 -14.89 4.37
C ASN A 36 -8.62 -15.78 3.27
N VAL A 37 -8.15 -16.97 3.64
CA VAL A 37 -7.64 -17.97 2.70
C VAL A 37 -8.70 -19.05 2.51
N VAL A 38 -9.12 -19.28 1.28
CA VAL A 38 -10.02 -20.37 0.90
C VAL A 38 -9.28 -21.26 -0.09
N LEU A 39 -9.01 -22.51 0.30
CA LEU A 39 -8.40 -23.51 -0.56
C LEU A 39 -9.50 -24.42 -1.14
N ILE A 40 -9.59 -24.45 -2.46
CA ILE A 40 -10.47 -25.36 -3.20
C ILE A 40 -9.57 -26.33 -3.97
N MET A 41 -9.78 -27.63 -3.76
CA MET A 41 -9.00 -28.68 -4.41
C MET A 41 -9.96 -29.68 -5.04
N THR A 42 -9.68 -30.05 -6.28
CA THR A 42 -10.38 -31.09 -7.02
C THR A 42 -9.48 -32.31 -7.12
N ASP A 43 -10.09 -33.49 -7.12
CA ASP A 43 -9.38 -34.75 -7.34
C ASP A 43 -9.26 -35.01 -8.85
N ASP A 44 -8.08 -35.42 -9.30
CA ASP A 44 -7.76 -35.83 -10.68
C ASP A 44 -8.24 -34.91 -11.83
N GLN A 45 -8.47 -33.62 -11.57
CA GLN A 45 -8.90 -32.69 -12.61
C GLN A 45 -7.75 -32.35 -13.56
N GLY A 46 -7.90 -32.71 -14.84
CA GLY A 46 -6.94 -32.42 -15.89
C GLY A 46 -7.03 -30.97 -16.38
N TYR A 47 -5.95 -30.49 -17.00
CA TYR A 47 -5.90 -29.13 -17.56
C TYR A 47 -7.01 -28.86 -18.59
N GLY A 48 -7.35 -29.86 -19.40
CA GLY A 48 -8.40 -29.77 -20.42
C GLY A 48 -9.83 -29.82 -19.88
N ASP A 49 -10.05 -29.99 -18.58
CA ASP A 49 -11.39 -30.18 -18.03
C ASP A 49 -12.11 -28.87 -17.70
N LEU A 50 -11.40 -27.74 -17.68
CA LEU A 50 -11.95 -26.43 -17.42
C LEU A 50 -12.44 -25.75 -18.71
N ALA A 51 -13.63 -25.18 -18.66
CA ALA A 51 -14.21 -24.48 -19.81
C ALA A 51 -13.38 -23.25 -20.19
N CYS A 52 -12.84 -22.52 -19.21
CA CYS A 52 -11.92 -21.41 -19.42
C CYS A 52 -10.63 -21.79 -20.17
N HIS A 53 -10.24 -23.08 -20.18
CA HIS A 53 -9.10 -23.58 -20.98
C HIS A 53 -9.51 -24.05 -22.39
N GLY A 54 -10.74 -23.76 -22.83
CA GLY A 54 -11.21 -24.07 -24.18
C GLY A 54 -11.99 -25.38 -24.31
N ASN A 55 -12.35 -26.03 -23.19
CA ASN A 55 -13.27 -27.17 -23.23
C ASN A 55 -14.67 -26.70 -23.66
N LYS A 56 -15.15 -27.19 -24.80
CA LYS A 56 -16.44 -26.77 -25.39
C LYS A 56 -17.65 -27.51 -24.82
N ILE A 57 -17.43 -28.60 -24.08
CA ILE A 57 -18.48 -29.51 -23.62
C ILE A 57 -18.74 -29.29 -22.13
N LEU A 58 -17.68 -29.33 -21.32
CA LEU A 58 -17.77 -29.12 -19.89
C LEU A 58 -18.04 -27.64 -19.60
N LYS A 59 -18.93 -27.39 -18.63
CA LYS A 59 -19.30 -26.04 -18.18
C LYS A 59 -18.86 -25.88 -16.74
N THR A 60 -17.99 -24.93 -16.47
CA THR A 60 -17.43 -24.69 -15.13
C THR A 60 -17.71 -23.26 -14.65
N PRO A 61 -18.96 -22.76 -14.70
CA PRO A 61 -19.26 -21.33 -14.59
C PRO A 61 -18.80 -20.68 -13.28
N ALA A 62 -18.73 -21.42 -12.18
CA ALA A 62 -18.21 -20.92 -10.91
C ALA A 62 -16.67 -20.78 -10.92
N ILE A 63 -15.96 -21.71 -11.55
CA ILE A 63 -14.50 -21.65 -11.71
C ILE A 63 -14.13 -20.63 -12.78
N ASP A 64 -14.91 -20.55 -13.87
CA ASP A 64 -14.71 -19.58 -14.95
C ASP A 64 -14.84 -18.14 -14.44
N GLN A 65 -15.69 -17.88 -13.43
CA GLN A 65 -15.77 -16.57 -12.75
C GLN A 65 -14.54 -16.23 -11.90
N LEU A 66 -13.79 -17.24 -11.47
CA LEU A 66 -12.52 -17.06 -10.75
C LEU A 66 -11.33 -16.91 -11.71
N HIS A 67 -11.52 -17.24 -12.99
CA HIS A 67 -10.52 -17.08 -14.04
C HIS A 67 -10.55 -15.63 -14.57
N GLY A 68 -9.41 -14.94 -14.49
CA GLY A 68 -9.25 -13.54 -14.91
C GLY A 68 -9.29 -13.33 -16.42
#